data_AF-A0A0N9IA74-F1
#
_entry.id   AF-A0A0N9IA74-F1
#
_cell.length_a   1.000
_cell.length_b   1.000
_cell.length_c   1.000
_cell.angle_alpha   90.00
_cell.angle_beta   90.00
_cell.angle_gamma   90.00
#
_symmetry.space_group_name_H-M   'P 1'
#
loop_
_entity.id
_entity.type
_entity.pdbx_description
1 polymer ?
#
loop_
_entity_poly.entity_id
_entity_poly.type
_entity_poly.pdbx_seq_one_letter_code
_entity_poly.pdbx_strand_id
1 'polypeptide(L)'
;MPQGTFRAQANGIDERGDIIGEAVYDGTFRAVTWIRDAPGEHGHEKVYRMVPLPLPPNATSSVGHGIAGTGAVGEVHIDDSPAPRAVKWTTDGQVVDPGVPAGRASSSATRISSNGWIAGRANGDDPDKEIPTPASRWSLS
;
A
#
# COMPACT_ATOMS: atom_id res chain seq x y z
N MET A 1 -8.09 -4.51 -19.29
CA MET A 1 -8.00 -5.31 -18.05
C MET A 1 -7.04 -6.47 -18.33
N PRO A 2 -6.00 -6.69 -17.54
CA PRO A 2 -5.18 -7.90 -17.66
C PRO A 2 -6.03 -9.16 -17.42
N GLN A 3 -5.73 -10.25 -18.11
CA GLN A 3 -6.40 -11.54 -17.91
C GLN A 3 -6.27 -12.00 -16.45
N GLY A 4 -7.37 -12.44 -15.83
CA GLY A 4 -7.40 -12.91 -14.44
C GLY A 4 -7.78 -11.86 -13.38
N THR A 5 -7.99 -10.60 -13.77
CA THR A 5 -8.50 -9.55 -12.85
C THR A 5 -10.03 -9.56 -12.82
N PHE A 6 -10.62 -10.07 -11.74
CA PHE A 6 -12.09 -10.12 -11.56
C PHE A 6 -12.64 -9.02 -10.64
N ARG A 7 -11.76 -8.35 -9.87
CA ARG A 7 -12.10 -7.22 -9.00
C ARG A 7 -10.91 -6.29 -8.86
N ALA A 8 -11.16 -4.99 -8.94
CA ALA A 8 -10.18 -3.95 -8.61
C ALA A 8 -10.88 -2.79 -7.89
N GLN A 9 -10.19 -2.18 -6.93
CA GLN A 9 -10.73 -1.12 -6.10
C GLN A 9 -9.67 -0.05 -5.86
N ALA A 10 -10.04 1.21 -6.10
CA ALA A 10 -9.21 2.36 -5.75
C ALA A 10 -9.44 2.75 -4.29
N ASN A 11 -8.34 3.02 -3.56
CA ASN A 11 -8.35 3.35 -2.13
C ASN A 11 -7.79 4.76 -1.84
N GLY A 12 -6.96 5.30 -2.72
CA GLY A 12 -6.37 6.63 -2.55
C GLY A 12 -5.96 7.26 -3.88
N ILE A 13 -5.85 8.59 -3.87
CA ILE A 13 -5.41 9.42 -5.00
C ILE A 13 -4.53 10.55 -4.50
N ASP A 14 -3.50 10.93 -5.23
CA ASP A 14 -2.64 12.08 -4.92
C ASP A 14 -3.00 13.34 -5.75
N GLU A 15 -2.27 14.44 -5.52
CA GLU A 15 -2.48 15.72 -6.20
C GLU A 15 -2.17 15.67 -7.71
N ARG A 16 -1.33 14.72 -8.17
CA ARG A 16 -1.06 14.50 -9.60
C ARG A 16 -2.19 13.69 -10.26
N GLY A 17 -3.03 13.06 -9.46
CA GLY A 17 -4.07 12.16 -9.88
C GLY A 17 -3.57 10.74 -10.10
N ASP A 18 -2.43 10.37 -9.51
CA ASP A 18 -1.98 8.98 -9.40
C ASP A 18 -2.86 8.28 -8.35
N ILE A 19 -3.30 7.06 -8.65
CA ILE A 19 -4.26 6.33 -7.81
C ILE A 19 -3.60 5.08 -7.27
N ILE A 20 -3.85 4.76 -6.00
CA ILE A 20 -3.45 3.50 -5.35
C ILE A 20 -4.68 2.69 -4.98
N GLY A 21 -4.55 1.36 -5.01
CA GLY A 21 -5.58 0.46 -4.53
C GLY A 21 -5.14 -0.98 -4.61
N GLU A 22 -6.10 -1.85 -4.86
CA GLU A 22 -5.89 -3.30 -4.97
C GLU A 22 -6.58 -3.89 -6.19
N ALA A 23 -6.03 -4.97 -6.70
CA ALA A 23 -6.65 -5.83 -7.69
C ALA A 23 -6.43 -7.30 -7.32
N VAL A 24 -7.41 -8.13 -7.65
CA VAL A 24 -7.32 -9.58 -7.43
C VAL A 24 -6.71 -10.22 -8.67
N TYR A 25 -5.59 -10.92 -8.51
CA TYR A 25 -4.96 -11.76 -9.52
C TYR A 25 -4.88 -13.18 -9.01
N ASP A 26 -5.49 -14.13 -9.72
CA ASP A 26 -5.47 -15.55 -9.36
C ASP A 26 -5.85 -15.80 -7.87
N GLY A 27 -6.94 -15.16 -7.44
CA GLY A 27 -7.46 -15.25 -6.06
C GLY A 27 -6.70 -14.41 -5.02
N THR A 28 -5.59 -13.76 -5.39
CA THR A 28 -4.71 -13.06 -4.45
C THR A 28 -4.76 -11.55 -4.65
N PHE A 29 -4.86 -10.79 -3.56
CA PHE A 29 -4.81 -9.33 -3.61
C PHE A 29 -3.40 -8.83 -3.92
N ARG A 30 -3.31 -7.89 -4.86
CA ARG A 30 -2.10 -7.14 -5.19
C ARG A 30 -2.39 -5.65 -5.09
N ALA A 31 -1.53 -4.93 -4.38
CA ALA A 31 -1.48 -3.49 -4.45
C ALA A 31 -1.16 -3.08 -5.88
N VAL A 32 -1.94 -2.16 -6.43
CA VAL A 32 -1.77 -1.64 -7.79
C VAL A 32 -1.82 -0.13 -7.76
N THR A 33 -1.03 0.50 -8.62
CA THR A 33 -1.13 1.92 -8.93
C THR A 33 -1.70 2.11 -10.32
N TRP A 34 -2.58 3.10 -10.50
CA TRP A 34 -3.00 3.55 -11.81
C TRP A 34 -2.27 4.85 -12.13
N ILE A 35 -1.32 4.75 -13.05
CA ILE A 35 -0.52 5.90 -13.48
C ILE A 35 -1.22 6.50 -14.69
N ARG A 36 -1.38 7.82 -14.66
CA ARG A 36 -1.89 8.56 -15.80
C ARG A 36 -0.79 8.61 -16.86
N ASP A 37 -1.01 7.96 -18.00
CA ASP A 37 -0.15 8.16 -19.15
C ASP A 37 -0.33 9.60 -19.67
N ALA A 38 0.75 10.25 -20.10
CA ALA A 38 0.65 11.54 -20.75
C ALA A 38 -0.20 11.37 -22.03
N PRO A 39 -1.14 12.29 -22.33
CA PRO A 39 -1.86 12.22 -23.59
C PRO A 39 -0.84 12.24 -24.75
N GLY A 40 -0.95 11.27 -25.66
CA GLY A 40 -0.15 11.27 -26.88
C GLY A 40 -0.42 12.53 -27.73
N GLU A 41 0.43 12.79 -28.73
CA GLU A 41 0.38 13.97 -29.62
C GLU A 41 -1.00 14.22 -30.28
N HIS A 42 -1.85 13.19 -30.34
CA HIS A 42 -3.22 13.27 -30.82
C HIS A 42 -4.22 12.95 -29.69
N GLY A 43 -4.42 13.90 -28.76
CA GLY A 43 -5.36 13.83 -27.63
C GLY A 43 -6.69 13.11 -27.97
N HIS A 44 -7.37 12.46 -27.03
CA HIS A 44 -8.11 13.10 -25.93
C HIS A 44 -8.37 12.15 -24.74
N GLU A 45 -7.79 10.95 -24.73
CA GLU A 45 -8.08 9.97 -23.68
C GLU A 45 -6.93 9.90 -22.67
N LYS A 46 -7.21 10.29 -21.42
CA LYS A 46 -6.33 9.99 -20.29
C LYS A 46 -6.41 8.50 -20.03
N VAL A 47 -5.48 7.74 -20.59
CA VAL A 47 -5.38 6.31 -20.31
C VAL A 47 -4.68 6.13 -18.97
N TYR A 48 -5.32 5.40 -18.07
CA TYR A 48 -4.70 4.98 -16.83
C TYR A 48 -4.15 3.58 -17.01
N ARG A 49 -2.84 3.43 -16.83
CA ARG A 49 -2.19 2.12 -16.83
C ARG A 49 -2.11 1.59 -15.41
N MET A 50 -2.74 0.44 -15.20
CA MET A 50 -2.63 -0.29 -13.94
C MET A 50 -1.27 -1.01 -13.87
N VAL A 51 -0.53 -0.76 -12.79
CA VAL A 51 0.80 -1.30 -12.54
C VAL A 51 0.79 -1.99 -11.18
N PRO A 52 1.01 -3.32 -11.12
CA PRO A 52 1.20 -4.00 -9.85
C PRO A 52 2.44 -3.50 -9.14
N LEU A 53 2.32 -3.26 -7.84
CA LEU A 53 3.45 -2.91 -6.99
C LEU A 53 4.23 -4.18 -6.61
N PRO A 54 5.55 -4.06 -6.39
CA PRO A 54 6.37 -5.19 -5.98
C PRO A 54 5.97 -5.68 -4.59
N LEU A 55 6.17 -6.99 -4.36
CA LEU A 55 6.06 -7.59 -3.04
C LEU A 55 7.46 -7.70 -2.41
N PRO A 56 7.57 -7.50 -1.08
CA PRO A 56 8.78 -7.89 -0.37
C PRO A 56 8.96 -9.42 -0.40
N PRO A 57 10.15 -9.95 -0.08
CA PRO A 57 10.38 -11.39 0.03
C PRO A 57 9.34 -12.06 0.93
N ASN A 58 8.88 -13.25 0.52
CA ASN A 58 7.91 -14.08 1.23
C ASN A 58 6.50 -13.47 1.40
N ALA A 59 6.24 -12.26 0.90
CA ALA A 59 4.88 -11.75 0.88
C ALA A 59 4.04 -12.50 -0.15
N THR A 60 2.82 -12.84 0.26
CA THR A 60 1.84 -13.57 -0.54
C THR A 60 0.81 -12.62 -1.13
N SER A 61 0.39 -11.59 -0.38
CA SER A 61 -0.59 -10.59 -0.83
C SER A 61 -0.25 -9.17 -0.38
N SER A 62 -0.85 -8.18 -1.04
CA SER A 62 -0.69 -6.76 -0.70
C SER A 62 -1.96 -5.95 -0.97
N VAL A 63 -2.12 -4.88 -0.19
CA VAL A 63 -3.19 -3.89 -0.34
C VAL A 63 -2.60 -2.50 -0.24
N GLY A 64 -2.89 -1.63 -1.21
CA GLY A 64 -2.49 -0.23 -1.18
C GLY A 64 -3.58 0.65 -0.56
N HIS A 65 -3.20 1.55 0.36
CA HIS A 65 -4.16 2.39 1.10
C HIS A 65 -3.97 3.89 0.89
N GLY A 66 -2.73 4.36 0.74
CA GLY A 66 -2.41 5.79 0.64
C GLY A 66 -1.29 6.04 -0.36
N ILE A 67 -1.32 7.21 -1.00
CA ILE A 67 -0.33 7.61 -2.00
C ILE A 67 -0.05 9.11 -1.88
N ALA A 68 1.20 9.47 -2.11
CA ALA A 68 1.68 10.85 -2.20
C ALA A 68 2.85 10.92 -3.19
N GLY A 69 3.34 12.14 -3.46
CA GLY A 69 4.48 12.38 -4.34
C GLY A 69 5.74 11.57 -4.00
N THR A 70 5.91 11.18 -2.73
CA THR A 70 7.04 10.40 -2.19
C THR A 70 6.86 8.88 -2.22
N GLY A 71 5.72 8.38 -2.73
CA GLY A 71 5.42 6.96 -2.82
C GLY A 71 4.05 6.59 -2.27
N ALA A 72 3.81 5.29 -2.16
CA ALA A 72 2.57 4.71 -1.66
C ALA A 72 2.80 3.92 -0.37
N VAL A 73 1.74 3.71 0.40
CA VAL A 73 1.74 2.91 1.63
C VAL A 73 0.54 1.99 1.68
N GLY A 74 0.69 0.93 2.45
CA GLY A 74 -0.34 -0.07 2.64
C GLY A 74 0.12 -1.17 3.58
N GLU A 75 -0.32 -2.38 3.28
CA GLU A 75 0.05 -3.58 4.03
C GLU A 75 0.31 -4.78 3.13
N VAL A 76 1.06 -5.74 3.67
CA VAL A 76 1.33 -7.05 3.07
C VAL A 76 1.04 -8.16 4.06
N HIS A 77 0.70 -9.33 3.54
CA HIS A 77 0.71 -10.58 4.30
C HIS A 77 1.97 -11.35 3.93
N ILE A 78 2.74 -11.75 4.94
CA ILE A 78 3.99 -12.51 4.78
C ILE A 78 3.73 -13.95 5.17
N ASP A 79 4.14 -14.87 4.29
CA ASP A 79 3.86 -16.30 4.42
C ASP A 79 2.37 -16.56 4.68
N ASP A 80 2.06 -17.49 5.56
CA ASP A 80 0.70 -17.83 6.02
C ASP A 80 0.30 -17.04 7.28
N SER A 81 0.99 -15.94 7.59
CA SER A 81 0.67 -15.15 8.79
C SER A 81 -0.64 -14.38 8.62
N PRO A 82 -1.58 -14.48 9.57
CA PRO A 82 -2.79 -13.66 9.56
C PRO A 82 -2.50 -12.20 9.98
N ALA A 83 -1.28 -11.89 10.43
CA ALA A 83 -0.90 -10.57 10.91
C ALA A 83 -0.27 -9.74 9.78
N PRO A 84 -0.96 -8.70 9.27
CA PRO A 84 -0.38 -7.86 8.22
C PRO A 84 0.82 -7.06 8.72
N ARG A 85 1.72 -6.73 7.79
CA ARG A 85 2.85 -5.82 7.98
C ARG A 85 2.62 -4.57 7.16
N ALA A 86 2.80 -3.40 7.77
CA ALA A 86 2.81 -2.14 7.05
C ALA A 86 3.95 -2.16 6.03
N VAL A 87 3.76 -1.47 4.90
CA VAL A 87 4.82 -1.28 3.90
C VAL A 87 4.72 0.10 3.26
N LYS A 88 5.86 0.57 2.76
CA LYS A 88 6.00 1.70 1.86
C LYS A 88 6.57 1.24 0.53
N TRP A 89 5.87 1.55 -0.56
CA TRP A 89 6.40 1.48 -1.91
C TRP A 89 6.97 2.84 -2.29
N THR A 90 8.28 2.89 -2.50
CA THR A 90 8.98 4.13 -2.87
C THR A 90 8.89 4.36 -4.38
N THR A 91 9.11 5.60 -4.80
CA THR A 91 9.01 6.00 -6.22
C THR A 91 10.09 5.39 -7.11
N ASP A 92 11.19 4.91 -6.53
CA ASP A 92 12.26 4.16 -7.20
C ASP A 92 11.98 2.64 -7.27
N GLY A 93 10.78 2.21 -6.84
CA GLY A 93 10.33 0.83 -6.94
C GLY A 93 10.80 -0.09 -5.81
N GLN A 94 11.39 0.45 -4.73
CA GLN A 94 11.71 -0.35 -3.54
C GLN A 94 10.48 -0.57 -2.66
N VAL A 95 10.52 -1.65 -1.88
CA VAL A 95 9.57 -1.93 -0.80
C VAL A 95 10.29 -1.80 0.52
N VAL A 96 9.79 -0.93 1.39
CA VAL A 96 10.33 -0.71 2.73
C VAL A 96 9.31 -1.17 3.76
N ASP A 97 9.72 -2.07 4.65
CA ASP A 97 8.97 -2.43 5.85
C ASP A 97 9.34 -1.44 6.98
N PRO A 98 8.44 -0.56 7.43
CA PRO A 98 8.67 0.35 8.55
C PRO A 98 8.68 -0.36 9.91
N GLY A 99 8.43 -1.67 9.93
CA GLY A 99 8.41 -2.52 11.11
C GLY A 99 7.08 -2.48 11.86
N VAL A 100 6.98 -3.39 12.83
CA VAL A 100 5.83 -3.45 13.74
C VAL A 100 6.23 -2.81 15.07
N PRO A 101 5.43 -1.88 15.62
CA PRO A 101 5.74 -1.26 16.90
C PRO A 101 5.93 -2.30 18.01
N ALA A 102 6.82 -2.02 18.97
CA ALA A 102 7.09 -2.93 20.07
C ALA A 102 5.81 -3.30 20.85
N GLY A 103 5.65 -4.60 21.12
CA GLY A 103 4.45 -5.12 21.78
C GLY A 103 3.21 -5.25 20.88
N ARG A 104 3.38 -5.12 19.56
CA ARG A 104 2.30 -5.31 18.57
C ARG A 104 2.56 -6.53 17.70
N ALA A 105 1.45 -7.12 17.26
CA ALA A 105 1.38 -8.30 16.41
C ALA A 105 1.46 -7.95 14.93
N SER A 106 0.80 -6.85 14.56
CA SER A 106 0.57 -6.43 13.19
C SER A 106 0.65 -4.92 13.07
N SER A 107 0.85 -4.45 11.85
CA SER A 107 0.84 -3.03 11.49
C SER A 107 0.19 -2.83 10.13
N SER A 108 -0.42 -1.67 9.94
CA SER A 108 -1.05 -1.25 8.69
C SER A 108 -0.81 0.24 8.48
N ALA A 109 -0.21 0.61 7.35
CA ALA A 109 -0.02 2.01 6.98
C ALA A 109 -1.20 2.48 6.11
N THR A 110 -1.93 3.49 6.56
CA THR A 110 -3.19 3.90 5.92
C THR A 110 -3.08 5.23 5.17
N ARG A 111 -2.10 6.06 5.53
CA ARG A 111 -1.88 7.39 4.94
C ARG A 111 -0.40 7.71 4.86
N ILE A 112 -0.04 8.46 3.84
CA ILE A 112 1.28 9.07 3.66
C ILE A 112 1.09 10.54 3.26
N SER A 113 1.97 11.40 3.73
CA SER A 113 2.02 12.83 3.40
C SER A 113 3.10 13.11 2.35
N SER A 114 3.02 14.28 1.70
CA SER A 114 3.96 14.70 0.65
C SER A 114 5.41 14.89 1.12
N ASN A 115 5.64 15.05 2.42
CA ASN A 115 6.95 15.07 3.05
C ASN A 115 7.35 13.72 3.66
N GLY A 116 6.61 12.64 3.35
CA GLY A 116 7.00 11.26 3.66
C GLY A 116 6.58 10.74 5.03
N TRP A 117 5.84 11.49 5.86
CA TRP A 117 5.28 10.95 7.11
C TRP A 117 4.23 9.91 6.81
N ILE A 118 4.33 8.78 7.52
CA ILE A 118 3.38 7.68 7.45
C ILE A 118 2.54 7.66 8.72
N ALA A 119 1.22 7.52 8.55
CA ALA A 119 0.28 7.28 9.62
C ALA A 119 -0.43 5.93 9.39
N GLY A 120 -0.74 5.25 10.49
CA GLY A 120 -1.25 3.89 10.45
C GLY A 120 -1.77 3.41 11.79
N ARG A 121 -2.02 2.11 11.85
CA ARG A 121 -2.50 1.40 13.04
C ARG A 121 -1.60 0.20 13.32
N ALA A 122 -1.55 -0.23 14.58
CA ALA A 122 -0.91 -1.46 14.98
C ALA A 122 -1.76 -2.12 16.06
N ASN A 123 -1.95 -3.44 15.95
CA ASN A 123 -2.80 -4.20 16.87
C ASN A 123 -1.94 -5.12 17.74
N GLY A 124 -2.35 -5.32 19.00
CA GLY A 124 -1.70 -6.28 19.91
C GLY A 124 -2.19 -7.71 19.66
N ASP A 125 -1.42 -8.70 20.13
CA ASP A 125 -1.81 -10.12 20.15
C ASP A 125 -2.81 -10.46 21.27
N ASP A 126 -3.04 -9.55 22.21
CA ASP A 126 -3.72 -9.83 23.46
C ASP A 126 -5.01 -8.98 23.59
N PRO A 127 -6.21 -9.58 23.52
CA PRO A 127 -7.48 -8.87 23.70
C PRO A 127 -7.71 -8.38 25.13
N ASP A 128 -6.97 -8.91 26.11
CA ASP A 128 -7.10 -8.57 27.55
C ASP A 128 -6.06 -7.55 28.01
N LYS A 129 -5.06 -7.23 27.18
CA LYS A 129 -4.23 -6.04 27.37
C LYS A 129 -4.82 -4.88 26.58
N GLU A 130 -5.49 -3.97 27.28
CA GLU A 130 -5.71 -2.60 26.81
C GLU A 130 -4.35 -1.90 26.62
N ILE A 131 -3.66 -2.18 25.52
CA ILE A 131 -2.62 -1.30 25.03
C ILE A 131 -3.35 -0.38 24.04
N PRO A 132 -3.70 0.87 24.42
CA PRO A 132 -4.45 1.78 23.56
C PRO A 132 -3.82 1.82 22.17
N THR A 133 -4.63 1.72 21.11
CA THR A 133 -4.19 1.73 19.71
C THR A 133 -3.46 3.04 19.42
N PRO A 134 -2.12 3.08 19.41
CA PRO A 134 -1.40 4.32 19.21
C PRO A 134 -1.37 4.54 17.70
N ALA A 135 -1.79 5.71 17.25
CA ALA A 135 -1.37 6.19 15.95
C ALA A 135 0.17 6.24 15.97
N SER A 136 0.80 5.33 15.22
CA SER A 136 2.27 5.24 15.18
C SER A 136 2.79 6.19 14.12
N ARG A 137 3.83 6.95 14.46
CA ARG A 137 4.52 7.89 13.56
C ARG A 137 5.90 7.34 13.26
N TRP A 138 6.19 7.15 11.98
CA TRP A 138 7.52 6.74 11.52
C TRP A 138 8.22 7.89 10.78
N SER A 139 9.52 8.08 11.02
CA SER A 139 10.43 8.84 10.17
C SER A 139 11.59 7.95 9.74
N LEU A 140 11.80 7.82 8.43
CA LEU A 140 13.06 7.29 7.90
C LEU A 140 14.02 8.49 7.80
N SER A 141 15.10 8.44 8.58
CA SER A 141 16.20 9.41 8.55
C SER A 141 17.04 9.28 7.29
#